data_AF-A0A093IVN0-F1
#
_entry.id   AF-A0A093IVN0-F1
#
_cell.length_a   1.000
_cell.length_b   1.000
_cell.length_c   1.000
_cell.angle_alpha   90.00
_cell.angle_beta   90.00
_cell.angle_gamma   90.00
#
_symmetry.space_group_name_H-M   'P 1'
#
loop_
_entity.id
_entity.type
_entity.pdbx_description
1 polymer ?
#
loop_
_entity_poly.entity_id
_entity_poly.type
_entity_poly.pdbx_seq_one_letter_code
_entity_poly.pdbx_strand_id
1 'polypeptide(L)' 'RYAGREGDNCTLSKREFLAFMNTELAAFTKNQKDPGVLDRMMKKLDLNSDGQLDFQEFLNLIGGIAVACHQSLVVTAPTP' A
#
# COMPACT_ATOMS: atom_id res chain seq x y z
N ARG A 1 6.98 -3.16 -13.26
CA ARG A 1 5.70 -3.75 -13.78
C ARG A 1 4.56 -2.73 -13.73
N TYR A 2 4.49 -1.91 -12.67
CA TYR A 2 3.49 -0.85 -12.49
C TYR A 2 4.09 0.54 -12.77
N ALA A 3 5.16 0.91 -12.05
CA ALA A 3 5.93 2.14 -12.28
C ALA A 3 6.41 2.27 -13.72
N GLY A 4 6.44 3.50 -14.24
CA GLY A 4 6.92 3.84 -15.58
C GLY A 4 5.87 3.91 -16.67
N ARG A 5 4.61 3.57 -16.38
CA ARG A 5 3.53 3.63 -17.38
C ARG A 5 3.05 5.05 -17.63
N GLU A 6 3.17 5.93 -16.64
CA GLU A 6 2.79 7.36 -16.76
C GLU A 6 3.97 8.32 -16.83
N GLY A 7 5.22 7.82 -16.88
CA GLY A 7 6.39 8.61 -17.29
C GLY A 7 7.62 8.45 -16.40
N ASP A 8 7.46 8.21 -15.10
CA ASP A 8 8.57 8.00 -14.18
C ASP A 8 8.67 6.51 -13.78
N ASN A 9 9.84 5.92 -14.04
CA ASN A 9 10.10 4.50 -13.77
C ASN A 9 10.47 4.24 -12.30
N CYS A 10 10.72 5.29 -11.51
CA CYS A 10 11.19 5.21 -10.14
C CYS A 10 10.07 5.43 -9.11
N THR A 11 8.92 5.95 -9.53
CA THR A 11 7.79 6.26 -8.66
C THR A 11 6.53 5.54 -9.14
N LEU A 12 5.55 5.42 -8.24
CA LEU A 12 4.21 4.94 -8.57
C LEU A 12 3.27 6.14 -8.57
N SER A 13 2.68 6.43 -9.72
CA SER A 13 1.55 7.34 -9.76
C SER A 13 0.37 6.78 -8.94
N LYS A 14 -0.58 7.64 -8.59
CA LYS A 14 -1.83 7.19 -7.95
C LYS A 14 -2.55 6.07 -8.73
N ARG A 15 -2.53 6.10 -10.06
CA ARG A 15 -3.16 5.06 -10.90
C ARG A 15 -2.35 3.77 -10.87
N GLU A 16 -1.03 3.87 -10.94
CA GLU A 16 -0.15 2.71 -10.86
C GLU A 16 -0.23 2.04 -9.48
N PHE A 17 -0.32 2.83 -8.41
CA PHE A 17 -0.60 2.37 -7.05
C PHE A 17 -1.96 1.65 -6.96
N LEU A 18 -3.03 2.24 -7.51
CA LEU A 18 -4.35 1.59 -7.55
C LEU A 18 -4.30 0.26 -8.31
N ALA A 19 -3.61 0.20 -9.45
CA ALA A 19 -3.46 -1.02 -10.23
C ALA A 19 -2.69 -2.10 -9.44
N PHE A 20 -1.62 -1.71 -8.75
CA PHE A 20 -0.88 -2.59 -7.84
C PHE A 20 -1.79 -3.15 -6.73
N MET A 21 -2.52 -2.28 -6.01
CA MET A 21 -3.39 -2.67 -4.90
C MET A 21 -4.53 -3.60 -5.34
N ASN A 22 -5.08 -3.40 -6.54
CA ASN A 22 -6.15 -4.24 -7.07
C ASN A 22 -5.65 -5.58 -7.62
N THR A 23 -4.36 -5.70 -7.93
CA THR A 23 -3.78 -6.91 -8.54
C THR A 23 -3.03 -7.74 -7.51
N GLU A 24 -1.99 -7.17 -6.90
CA GLU A 24 -1.11 -7.89 -5.96
C GLU A 24 -1.74 -8.01 -4.58
N LEU A 25 -2.47 -6.98 -4.15
CA LEU A 25 -3.16 -6.94 -2.85
C LEU A 25 -4.69 -7.02 -3.01
N ALA A 26 -5.15 -7.74 -4.04
CA ALA A 26 -6.57 -7.85 -4.39
C ALA A 26 -7.45 -8.30 -3.21
N ALA A 27 -6.95 -9.23 -2.40
CA ALA A 27 -7.67 -9.71 -1.21
C ALA A 27 -7.85 -8.61 -0.16
N PHE A 28 -6.84 -7.77 0.05
CA PHE A 28 -6.96 -6.61 0.93
C PHE A 28 -8.00 -5.63 0.38
N THR A 29 -7.89 -5.28 -0.89
CA THR A 29 -8.73 -4.28 -1.55
C THR A 29 -10.20 -4.71 -1.63
N LYS A 30 -10.49 -5.97 -1.94
CA LYS A 30 -11.87 -6.50 -2.03
C LYS A 30 -12.58 -6.55 -0.68
N ASN A 31 -11.84 -6.65 0.42
CA ASN A 31 -12.40 -6.66 1.76
C ASN A 31 -12.71 -5.25 2.30
N GLN A 32 -12.28 -4.20 1.60
CA GLN A 32 -12.60 -2.84 1.99
C GLN A 32 -13.97 -2.41 1.47
N LYS A 33 -14.84 -1.98 2.38
CA LYS A 33 -16.19 -1.49 2.04
C LYS A 33 -16.19 -0.02 1.60
N ASP A 34 -15.13 0.72 1.90
CA ASP A 34 -15.02 2.14 1.57
C ASP A 34 -14.14 2.35 0.32
N PRO A 35 -14.70 2.83 -0.80
CA PRO A 35 -13.94 3.09 -2.02
C PRO A 35 -12.88 4.18 -1.84
N GLY A 36 -13.00 5.05 -0.82
CA GLY A 36 -12.04 6.10 -0.50
C GLY A 36 -10.80 5.63 0.27
N VAL A 37 -10.74 4.36 0.69
CA VAL A 37 -9.63 3.84 1.51
C VAL A 37 -8.29 3.95 0.79
N LEU A 38 -8.24 3.67 -0.52
CA LEU A 38 -7.00 3.69 -1.29
C LEU A 38 -6.52 5.13 -1.53
N ASP A 39 -7.43 6.09 -1.69
CA ASP A 39 -7.09 7.52 -1.78
C ASP A 39 -6.44 8.02 -0.49
N ARG A 40 -7.01 7.63 0.67
CA ARG A 40 -6.46 7.98 1.97
C ARG A 40 -5.14 7.27 2.25
N MET A 41 -4.98 6.03 1.81
CA MET A 41 -3.69 5.33 1.89
C MET A 41 -2.63 6.03 1.06
N MET A 42 -2.94 6.38 -0.19
CA MET A 42 -2.02 7.14 -1.04
C MET A 42 -1.56 8.42 -0.34
N LYS A 43 -2.50 9.26 0.13
CA LYS A 43 -2.18 10.51 0.85
C LYS A 43 -1.38 10.31 2.13
N LYS A 44 -1.49 9.14 2.78
CA LYS A 44 -0.75 8.84 4.00
C LYS A 44 0.68 8.37 3.71
N LEU A 45 0.88 7.73 2.57
CA LEU A 45 2.16 7.18 2.14
C LEU A 45 2.99 8.21 1.37
N ASP A 46 2.34 9.11 0.65
CA ASP A 46 2.92 10.26 -0.06
C ASP A 46 3.37 11.32 0.96
N LEU A 47 4.55 11.11 1.55
CA LEU A 47 5.11 11.92 2.64
C LEU A 47 5.64 13.25 2.12
N ASN A 48 6.14 13.25 0.88
CA ASN A 48 6.65 14.45 0.23
C ASN A 48 5.53 15.28 -0.45
N SER A 49 4.31 14.73 -0.58
CA SER A 49 3.13 15.34 -1.19
C SER A 49 3.29 15.69 -2.67
N ASP A 50 4.07 14.91 -3.42
CA ASP A 50 4.27 15.06 -4.86
C ASP A 50 3.19 14.34 -5.70
N GLY A 51 2.30 13.59 -5.06
CA GLY A 51 1.21 12.85 -5.70
C GLY A 51 1.62 11.49 -6.26
N GLN A 52 2.85 11.06 -6.01
CA GLN A 52 3.41 9.77 -6.39
C GLN A 52 3.97 9.07 -5.14
N LEU A 53 4.39 7.82 -5.29
CA LEU A 53 5.10 7.10 -4.23
C LEU A 53 6.46 6.71 -4.74
N ASP A 54 7.51 7.21 -4.11
CA ASP A 54 8.86 6.71 -4.32
C ASP A 54 9.05 5.34 -3.62
N PHE A 55 10.23 4.74 -3.82
CA PHE A 55 10.53 3.43 -3.25
C PHE A 55 10.47 3.41 -1.71
N GLN A 56 10.90 4.48 -1.05
CA GLN A 56 10.89 4.58 0.41
C GLN A 56 9.46 4.71 0.93
N GLU A 57 8.64 5.52 0.29
CA GLU A 57 7.22 5.68 0.60
C GLU A 57 6.44 4.38 0.37
N PHE A 58 6.75 3.67 -0.71
CA PHE A 58 6.20 2.34 -0.96
C PHE A 58 6.60 1.32 0.12
N LEU A 59 7.84 1.34 0.61
CA LEU A 59 8.27 0.45 1.69
C LEU A 59 7.49 0.68 2.99
N ASN A 60 7.01 1.89 3.25
CA ASN A 60 6.16 2.17 4.42
C ASN A 60 4.84 1.37 4.37
N LEU A 61 4.27 1.13 3.19
CA LEU A 61 3.11 0.26 3.02
C LEU A 61 3.45 -1.18 3.41
N ILE A 62 4.54 -1.72 2.86
CA ILE A 62 4.95 -3.11 3.09
C ILE A 62 5.31 -3.33 4.56
N GLY A 63 6.03 -2.39 5.16
CA GLY A 63 6.34 -2.39 6.59
C GLY A 63 5.08 -2.35 7.44
N GLY A 64 4.11 -1.49 7.10
CA GLY A 64 2.82 -1.42 7.79
C GLY A 64 2.04 -2.74 7.74
N ILE A 65 2.00 -3.39 6.57
CA ILE A 65 1.37 -4.72 6.41
C ILE A 65 2.11 -5.77 7.24
N ALA A 66 3.44 -5.80 7.19
CA ALA A 66 4.25 -6.75 7.95
C ALA A 66 4.04 -6.62 9.46
N VAL A 67 4.00 -5.39 9.99
CA VAL A 67 3.72 -5.12 11.40
C VAL A 67 2.30 -5.59 11.77
N ALA A 68 1.29 -5.27 10.96
CA ALA A 68 -0.09 -5.69 11.21
C ALA A 68 -0.24 -7.22 11.18
N CYS A 69 0.42 -7.90 10.25
CA CYS A 69 0.48 -9.36 10.19
C CYS A 69 1.16 -9.92 11.44
N HIS A 70 2.31 -9.38 11.84
CA HIS A 70 3.03 -9.82 13.04
C HIS A 70 2.17 -9.68 14.29
N GLN A 71 1.51 -8.54 14.49
CA GLN A 71 0.62 -8.31 15.62
C GLN A 71 -0.56 -9.30 15.63
N SER A 72 -1.17 -9.56 14.46
CA SER A 72 -2.27 -10.51 14.35
C SER A 72 -1.84 -11.93 14.74
N LEU A 73 -0.66 -12.35 14.31
CA LEU A 73 -0.11 -13.68 14.60
C LEU A 73 0.33 -13.83 16.06
N VAL A 74 0.98 -12.81 16.63
CA VAL A 74 1.44 -12.80 18.02
C VAL A 74 0.25 -12.76 18.99
N VAL A 75 -0.80 -12.01 18.67
CA VAL A 75 -2.03 -11.96 19.49
C VAL A 75 -2.81 -13.28 19.43
N THR A 76 -2.70 -14.05 18.34
CA THR A 76 -3.31 -15.39 18.23
C THR A 76 -2.50 -16.53 18.85
N ALA A 77 -1.24 -16.29 19.24
CA ALA A 77 -0.49 -17.27 20.01
C ALA A 77 -0.99 -17.23 21.47
N PRO A 78 -1.52 -18.34 22.03
CA PRO A 78 -1.79 -18.37 23.46
C PRO A 78 -0.47 -18.17 24.19
N THR A 79 -0.40 -17.12 25.02
CA THR A 79 0.67 -16.98 26.01
C THR A 79 0.66 -18.22 26.89
N PRO A 80 1.82 -18.87 27.15
CA PRO A 80 1.91 -20.06 27.99
C PRO A 80 1.47 -19.80 29.43
#